data_AF-A0A2N6B996-F1
#
_entry.id   AF-A0A2N6B996-F1
#
_cell.length_a   1.000
_cell.length_b   1.000
_cell.length_c   1.000
_cell.angle_alpha   90.00
_cell.angle_beta   90.00
_cell.angle_gamma   90.00
#
_symmetry.space_group_name_H-M   'P 1'
#
loop_
_entity.id
_entity.type
_entity.pdbx_description
1 polymer ?
#
loop_
_entity_poly.entity_id
_entity_poly.type
_entity_poly.pdbx_seq_one_letter_code
_entity_poly.pdbx_strand_id
1 'polypeptide(L)'
;MKENKKMKTIKEIRVDVNKCNGCLSCEMSCSAAHAMPPYTSVNPARSRITVVIDESTDAYIPIRAGDYAEAECAGRNKYTIDGKEYESCLLCPASCPSRSRFTEPDSGLPLKCDMCESLDIGEPMCVQVCHPGALTYHEYQVEAEDSITPERGEKEIGLEYLVKRYGLEEVVKSVATMAKKSA
;
A
#
# COMPACT_ATOMS: atom_id res chain seq x y z
N MET A 1 9.77 -16.71 -37.80
CA MET A 1 9.80 -17.30 -36.44
C MET A 1 9.10 -16.32 -35.55
N LYS A 2 7.97 -16.69 -34.91
CA LYS A 2 7.28 -15.78 -33.98
C LYS A 2 8.12 -15.73 -32.71
N GLU A 3 8.64 -14.56 -32.36
CA GLU A 3 9.28 -14.32 -31.07
C GLU A 3 8.34 -14.80 -29.96
N ASN A 4 8.85 -15.63 -29.06
CA ASN A 4 8.13 -16.02 -27.85
C ASN A 4 8.00 -14.77 -26.97
N LYS A 5 6.89 -14.05 -27.13
CA LYS A 5 6.57 -12.90 -26.30
C LYS A 5 6.52 -13.34 -24.85
N LYS A 6 7.31 -12.68 -24.00
CA LYS A 6 7.34 -12.93 -22.56
C LYS A 6 6.00 -12.52 -21.98
N MET A 7 5.36 -13.38 -21.20
CA MET A 7 4.10 -13.05 -20.51
C MET A 7 4.41 -12.62 -19.08
N LYS A 8 3.64 -11.67 -18.54
CA LYS A 8 3.66 -11.24 -17.13
C LYS A 8 2.28 -11.46 -16.52
N THR A 9 2.23 -12.04 -15.32
CA THR A 9 1.01 -12.08 -14.50
C THR A 9 0.76 -10.71 -13.88
N ILE A 10 -0.43 -10.15 -14.09
CA ILE A 10 -0.92 -8.97 -13.39
C ILE A 10 -1.94 -9.41 -12.35
N LYS A 11 -1.79 -8.85 -11.15
CA LYS A 11 -2.67 -9.06 -10.01
C LYS A 11 -3.53 -7.83 -9.80
N GLU A 12 -4.84 -7.99 -9.70
CA GLU A 12 -5.81 -6.91 -9.59
C GLU A 12 -6.74 -7.14 -8.39
N ILE A 13 -6.96 -6.09 -7.61
CA ILE A 13 -8.08 -6.05 -6.65
C ILE A 13 -9.10 -5.07 -7.21
N ARG A 14 -10.27 -5.58 -7.59
CA ARG A 14 -11.40 -4.74 -8.00
C ARG A 14 -12.13 -4.25 -6.76
N VAL A 15 -12.46 -2.97 -6.77
CA VAL A 15 -13.12 -2.29 -5.65
C VAL A 15 -14.50 -1.81 -6.13
N ASP A 16 -15.55 -2.41 -5.58
CA ASP A 16 -16.94 -1.97 -5.75
C ASP A 16 -17.36 -1.17 -4.51
N VAL A 17 -17.24 0.15 -4.61
CA VAL A 17 -17.51 1.08 -3.50
C VAL A 17 -18.97 1.04 -3.05
N ASN A 18 -19.91 0.62 -3.91
CA ASN A 18 -21.32 0.52 -3.56
C ASN A 18 -21.63 -0.67 -2.63
N LYS A 19 -20.71 -1.64 -2.53
CA LYS A 19 -20.81 -2.77 -1.61
C LYS A 19 -20.04 -2.54 -0.31
N CYS A 20 -19.22 -1.49 -0.24
CA CYS A 20 -18.46 -1.20 0.97
C CYS A 20 -19.40 -0.63 2.04
N ASN A 21 -19.38 -1.23 3.24
CA ASN A 21 -20.20 -0.81 4.37
C ASN A 21 -19.37 -0.12 5.48
N GLY A 22 -18.13 0.27 5.18
CA GLY A 22 -17.28 0.98 6.13
C GLY A 22 -16.83 0.17 7.36
N CYS A 23 -16.93 -1.16 7.36
CA CYS A 23 -16.63 -1.98 8.56
C CYS A 23 -15.15 -2.01 9.00
N LEU A 24 -14.22 -1.53 8.17
CA LEU A 24 -12.76 -1.50 8.43
C LEU A 24 -12.09 -2.86 8.66
N SER A 25 -12.79 -3.99 8.43
CA SER A 25 -12.23 -5.33 8.58
C SER A 25 -10.95 -5.54 7.74
N CYS A 26 -10.89 -4.92 6.56
CA CYS A 26 -9.72 -4.96 5.70
C CYS A 26 -8.49 -4.25 6.30
N GLU A 27 -8.68 -3.18 7.08
CA GLU A 27 -7.57 -2.49 7.76
C GLU A 27 -7.06 -3.30 8.95
N MET A 28 -8.00 -3.84 9.73
CA MET A 28 -7.70 -4.67 10.88
C MET A 28 -6.96 -5.94 10.45
N SER A 29 -7.47 -6.67 9.46
CA SER A 29 -6.83 -7.92 9.01
C SER A 29 -5.48 -7.68 8.36
N CYS A 30 -5.33 -6.61 7.57
CA CYS A 30 -4.06 -6.27 6.94
C CYS A 30 -2.99 -5.93 7.99
N SER A 31 -3.31 -5.06 8.94
CA SER A 31 -2.35 -4.71 10.01
C SER A 31 -2.02 -5.89 10.92
N ALA A 32 -3.00 -6.74 11.22
CA ALA A 32 -2.77 -7.96 12.00
C ALA A 32 -1.83 -8.93 11.29
N ALA A 33 -2.08 -9.18 10.00
CA ALA A 33 -1.29 -10.12 9.22
C ALA A 33 0.16 -9.66 9.02
N HIS A 34 0.40 -8.34 8.99
CA HIS A 34 1.75 -7.74 8.85
C HIS A 34 2.38 -7.36 10.20
N ALA A 35 1.79 -7.74 11.33
CA ALA A 35 2.48 -7.67 12.60
C ALA A 35 3.72 -8.58 12.60
N MET A 36 4.70 -8.28 13.43
CA MET A 36 5.91 -9.10 13.57
C MET A 36 6.02 -9.61 15.01
N PRO A 37 5.78 -10.91 15.28
CA PRO A 37 5.27 -11.95 14.37
C PRO A 37 3.81 -11.73 13.91
N PRO A 38 3.34 -12.39 12.82
CA PRO A 38 1.97 -12.23 12.33
C PRO A 38 0.91 -12.45 13.41
N TYR A 39 -0.15 -11.64 13.39
CA TYR A 39 -1.31 -11.68 14.28
C TYR A 39 -1.04 -11.38 15.77
N THR A 40 0.17 -10.93 16.12
CA THR A 40 0.50 -10.60 17.52
C THR A 40 -0.03 -9.24 17.99
N SER A 41 -0.36 -8.35 17.05
CA SER A 41 -0.95 -7.04 17.35
C SER A 41 -1.84 -6.58 16.20
N VAL A 42 -2.72 -5.62 16.46
CA VAL A 42 -3.58 -5.02 15.44
C VAL A 42 -3.48 -3.50 15.57
N ASN A 43 -3.16 -2.82 14.48
CA ASN A 43 -3.07 -1.36 14.44
C ASN A 43 -3.44 -0.88 13.04
N PRO A 44 -4.68 -0.41 12.81
CA PRO A 44 -5.13 0.08 11.50
C PRO A 44 -4.24 1.17 10.89
N ALA A 45 -3.55 1.98 11.70
CA ALA A 45 -2.60 2.97 11.21
C ALA A 45 -1.38 2.36 10.48
N ARG A 46 -1.12 1.06 10.68
CA ARG A 46 -0.09 0.27 9.98
C ARG A 46 -0.63 -0.53 8.79
N SER A 47 -1.91 -0.37 8.46
CA SER A 47 -2.54 -1.09 7.37
C SER A 47 -2.04 -0.58 6.01
N ARG A 48 -1.88 -1.50 5.06
CA ARG A 48 -1.54 -1.22 3.65
C ARG A 48 -2.80 -1.02 2.79
N ILE A 49 -3.98 -0.96 3.41
CA ILE A 49 -5.26 -0.56 2.83
C ILE A 49 -6.00 0.32 3.84
N THR A 50 -6.62 1.41 3.39
CA THR A 50 -7.48 2.23 4.23
C THR A 50 -8.82 2.47 3.56
N VAL A 51 -9.90 2.47 4.32
CA VAL A 51 -11.22 2.90 3.85
C VAL A 51 -11.33 4.38 4.17
N VAL A 52 -11.32 5.21 3.13
CA VAL A 52 -11.67 6.61 3.33
C VAL A 52 -13.18 6.68 3.50
N ILE A 53 -13.57 7.14 4.69
CA ILE A 53 -14.96 7.38 5.06
C ILE A 53 -15.17 8.89 4.94
N ASP A 54 -16.06 9.28 4.05
CA ASP A 54 -16.59 10.63 3.95
C ASP A 54 -18.09 10.57 4.19
N GLU A 55 -18.48 10.86 5.43
CA GLU A 55 -19.88 10.84 5.87
C GLU A 55 -20.72 11.92 5.16
N SER A 56 -20.09 13.03 4.73
CA SER A 56 -20.80 14.11 4.06
C SER A 56 -21.27 13.72 2.65
N THR A 57 -20.54 12.80 2.03
CA THR A 57 -20.83 12.29 0.70
C THR A 57 -21.32 10.83 0.71
N ASP A 58 -21.54 10.23 1.88
CA ASP A 58 -21.90 8.81 2.03
C ASP A 58 -20.98 7.91 1.19
N ALA A 59 -19.67 8.13 1.33
CA ALA A 59 -18.65 7.44 0.56
C ALA A 59 -17.72 6.62 1.46
N TYR A 60 -17.58 5.34 1.13
CA TYR A 60 -16.70 4.38 1.80
C TYR A 60 -15.78 3.77 0.74
N ILE A 61 -14.58 4.33 0.61
CA ILE A 61 -13.69 4.03 -0.52
C ILE A 61 -12.43 3.34 0.00
N PRO A 62 -12.29 2.01 -0.18
CA PRO A 62 -11.06 1.30 0.11
C PRO A 62 -9.95 1.68 -0.89
N ILE A 63 -8.82 2.15 -0.36
CA ILE A 63 -7.64 2.56 -1.13
C ILE A 63 -6.44 1.81 -0.58
N ARG A 64 -5.68 1.18 -1.48
CA ARG A 64 -4.46 0.47 -1.13
C ARG A 64 -3.25 1.39 -1.21
N ALA A 65 -2.29 1.13 -0.34
CA ALA A 65 -0.98 1.76 -0.36
C ALA A 65 -0.27 1.45 -1.69
N GLY A 66 0.02 2.51 -2.44
CA GLY A 66 0.80 2.49 -3.67
C GLY A 66 2.27 2.73 -3.38
N ASP A 67 2.94 3.44 -4.29
CA ASP A 67 4.37 3.69 -4.17
C ASP A 67 4.70 4.88 -3.26
N TYR A 68 5.97 4.95 -2.83
CA TYR A 68 6.50 6.07 -2.07
C TYR A 68 6.70 7.30 -2.97
N ALA A 69 6.17 8.45 -2.54
CA ALA A 69 6.40 9.73 -3.18
C ALA A 69 7.38 10.55 -2.32
N GLU A 70 8.53 10.91 -2.90
CA GLU A 70 9.56 11.69 -2.21
C GLU A 70 9.16 13.14 -1.94
N ALA A 71 8.30 13.71 -2.80
CA ALA A 71 7.84 15.09 -2.70
C ALA A 71 6.32 15.18 -2.86
N GLU A 72 5.76 16.31 -2.44
CA GLU A 72 4.38 16.65 -2.75
C GLU A 72 4.22 17.04 -4.23
N CYS A 73 3.00 16.91 -4.75
CA CYS A 73 2.66 17.44 -6.06
C CYS A 73 2.70 18.98 -6.03
N ALA A 74 3.11 19.61 -7.14
CA ALA A 74 3.08 21.07 -7.29
C ALA A 74 1.66 21.67 -7.12
N GLY A 75 0.62 20.86 -7.37
CA GLY A 75 -0.78 21.19 -7.11
C GLY A 75 -1.56 19.93 -6.76
N ARG A 76 -2.63 20.09 -5.98
CA ARG A 76 -3.50 18.99 -5.53
C ARG A 76 -4.81 19.01 -6.31
N ASN A 77 -5.33 17.83 -6.62
CA ASN A 77 -6.64 17.69 -7.24
C ASN A 77 -7.72 17.54 -6.17
N LYS A 78 -8.86 18.20 -6.40
CA LYS A 78 -10.12 17.98 -5.70
C LYS A 78 -11.14 17.51 -6.73
N TYR A 79 -11.85 16.43 -6.45
CA TYR A 79 -12.74 15.78 -7.41
C TYR A 79 -14.19 15.98 -7.01
N THR A 80 -15.04 16.25 -7.99
CA THR A 80 -16.49 16.10 -7.88
C THR A 80 -16.90 14.92 -8.75
N ILE A 81 -17.50 13.89 -8.16
CA ILE A 81 -17.96 12.69 -8.85
C ILE A 81 -19.43 12.50 -8.49
N ASP A 82 -20.30 12.41 -9.49
CA ASP A 82 -21.75 12.28 -9.33
C ASP A 82 -22.35 13.33 -8.38
N GLY A 83 -21.85 14.57 -8.47
CA GLY A 83 -22.30 15.70 -7.65
C GLY A 83 -21.80 15.71 -6.21
N LYS A 84 -21.00 14.71 -5.81
CA LYS A 84 -20.36 14.62 -4.49
C LYS A 84 -18.94 15.17 -4.56
N GLU A 85 -18.59 16.09 -3.68
CA GLU A 85 -17.26 16.69 -3.62
C GLU A 85 -16.39 15.94 -2.61
N TYR A 86 -15.24 15.43 -3.05
CA TYR A 86 -14.34 14.61 -2.24
C TYR A 86 -13.15 15.43 -1.73
N GLU A 87 -12.62 15.03 -0.57
CA GLU A 87 -11.42 15.61 -0.02
C GLU A 87 -10.21 15.56 -0.96
N SER A 88 -9.34 16.56 -0.84
CA SER A 88 -8.15 16.64 -1.69
C SER A 88 -7.24 15.43 -1.47
N CYS A 89 -6.70 14.88 -2.56
CA CYS A 89 -5.88 13.67 -2.54
C CYS A 89 -6.53 12.42 -1.90
N LEU A 90 -7.86 12.40 -1.76
CA LEU A 90 -8.59 11.27 -1.17
C LEU A 90 -8.25 9.96 -1.88
N LEU A 91 -8.39 9.93 -3.21
CA LEU A 91 -8.14 8.77 -4.07
C LEU A 91 -6.65 8.43 -4.30
N CYS A 92 -5.72 9.17 -3.69
CA CYS A 92 -4.30 9.02 -3.96
C CYS A 92 -3.68 7.88 -3.12
N PRO A 93 -3.10 6.84 -3.76
CA PRO A 93 -2.53 5.69 -3.06
C PRO A 93 -1.12 5.95 -2.51
N ALA A 94 -0.48 7.06 -2.87
CA ALA A 94 0.92 7.29 -2.51
C ALA A 94 1.13 7.46 -1.00
N SER A 95 2.21 6.86 -0.49
CA SER A 95 2.81 7.27 0.78
C SER A 95 3.55 8.60 0.53
N CYS A 96 2.89 9.71 0.84
CA CYS A 96 3.30 11.06 0.45
C CYS A 96 3.51 11.94 1.68
N PRO A 97 4.54 12.80 1.73
CA PRO A 97 4.82 13.68 2.87
C PRO A 97 3.69 14.66 3.22
N SER A 98 2.71 14.87 2.33
CA SER A 98 1.55 15.75 2.56
C SER A 98 0.58 15.26 3.64
N ARG A 99 0.65 13.99 4.07
CA ARG A 99 -0.30 13.36 5.00
C ARG A 99 0.30 12.10 5.65
N SER A 100 -0.36 11.56 6.67
CA SER A 100 0.08 10.36 7.40
C SER A 100 -0.39 9.03 6.80
N ARG A 101 -1.22 9.05 5.75
CA ARG A 101 -1.77 7.84 5.14
C ARG A 101 -0.65 6.99 4.51
N PHE A 102 -0.67 5.68 4.77
CA PHE A 102 0.32 4.72 4.30
C PHE A 102 1.73 5.01 4.81
N THR A 103 1.84 5.45 6.05
CA THR A 103 3.11 5.73 6.71
C THR A 103 3.09 5.10 8.10
N GLU A 104 4.14 4.37 8.46
CA GLU A 104 4.30 3.80 9.79
C GLU A 104 4.22 4.91 10.86
N PRO A 105 3.31 4.82 11.85
CA PRO A 105 2.99 5.92 12.74
C PRO A 105 4.15 6.34 13.65
N ASP A 106 5.07 5.42 13.94
CA ASP A 106 6.20 5.69 14.83
C ASP A 106 7.42 6.18 14.06
N SER A 107 7.79 5.48 12.98
CA SER A 107 9.06 5.68 12.27
C SER A 107 8.96 6.66 11.10
N GLY A 108 7.76 6.86 10.57
CA GLY A 108 7.56 7.60 9.33
C GLY A 108 7.92 6.80 8.07
N LEU A 109 8.16 5.49 8.18
CA LEU A 109 8.50 4.66 7.02
C LEU A 109 7.29 4.50 6.08
N PRO A 110 7.49 4.54 4.76
CA PRO A 110 6.42 4.35 3.80
C PRO A 110 5.91 2.90 3.81
N LEU A 111 4.58 2.74 3.86
CA LEU A 111 3.91 1.46 3.70
C LEU A 111 3.55 1.25 2.24
N LYS A 112 3.70 0.02 1.75
CA LYS A 112 3.33 -0.39 0.38
C LYS A 112 2.57 -1.70 0.42
N CYS A 113 1.49 -1.79 -0.35
CA CYS A 113 0.77 -3.05 -0.52
C CYS A 113 1.52 -3.93 -1.51
N ASP A 114 1.89 -5.12 -1.07
CA ASP A 114 2.56 -6.17 -1.84
C ASP A 114 1.58 -7.28 -2.27
N MET A 115 0.27 -7.03 -2.20
CA MET A 115 -0.76 -8.04 -2.45
C MET A 115 -0.67 -9.26 -1.52
N CYS A 116 -0.12 -9.10 -0.31
CA CYS A 116 0.16 -10.18 0.65
C CYS A 116 1.15 -11.24 0.13
N GLU A 117 1.99 -10.90 -0.85
CA GLU A 117 3.03 -11.81 -1.36
C GLU A 117 4.06 -12.17 -0.28
N SER A 118 4.38 -11.24 0.62
CA SER A 118 5.27 -11.51 1.76
C SER A 118 4.72 -12.52 2.78
N LEU A 119 3.41 -12.81 2.73
CA LEU A 119 2.73 -13.74 3.64
C LEU A 119 2.46 -15.12 3.01
N ASP A 120 2.59 -15.26 1.68
CA ASP A 120 2.37 -16.50 0.92
C ASP A 120 1.00 -17.18 1.16
N ILE A 121 -0.08 -16.39 1.15
CA ILE A 121 -1.45 -16.84 1.46
C ILE A 121 -2.37 -17.00 0.24
N GLY A 122 -1.84 -16.83 -0.97
CA GLY A 122 -2.59 -16.95 -2.24
C GLY A 122 -3.53 -15.77 -2.52
N GLU A 123 -4.60 -15.61 -1.73
CA GLU A 123 -5.54 -14.49 -1.85
C GLU A 123 -5.25 -13.41 -0.79
N PRO A 124 -5.25 -12.11 -1.12
CA PRO A 124 -5.00 -11.05 -0.14
C PRO A 124 -5.97 -11.06 1.05
N MET A 125 -5.46 -10.90 2.28
CA MET A 125 -6.27 -10.93 3.50
C MET A 125 -7.45 -9.96 3.49
N CYS A 126 -7.28 -8.78 2.90
CA CYS A 126 -8.34 -7.77 2.83
C CYS A 126 -9.52 -8.23 1.95
N VAL A 127 -9.27 -9.06 0.94
CA VAL A 127 -10.30 -9.68 0.09
C VAL A 127 -11.00 -10.80 0.86
N GLN A 128 -10.23 -11.71 1.48
CA GLN A 128 -10.76 -12.83 2.26
C GLN A 128 -11.75 -12.41 3.35
N VAL A 129 -11.50 -11.28 4.03
CA VAL A 129 -12.38 -10.78 5.11
C VAL A 129 -13.51 -9.87 4.63
N CYS A 130 -13.57 -9.52 3.34
CA CYS A 130 -14.57 -8.61 2.81
C CYS A 130 -15.90 -9.34 2.54
N HIS A 131 -16.66 -9.63 3.60
CA HIS A 131 -17.94 -10.33 3.49
C HIS A 131 -18.96 -9.71 2.50
N PRO A 132 -19.07 -8.37 2.37
CA PRO A 132 -19.96 -7.76 1.36
C PRO A 132 -19.52 -7.97 -0.09
N GLY A 133 -18.28 -8.45 -0.33
CA GLY A 133 -17.73 -8.61 -1.67
C GLY A 133 -17.42 -7.29 -2.37
N ALA A 134 -17.06 -6.25 -1.60
CA ALA A 134 -16.59 -4.98 -2.14
C ALA A 134 -15.18 -5.06 -2.71
N LEU A 135 -14.37 -6.01 -2.23
CA LEU A 135 -13.02 -6.29 -2.73
C LEU A 135 -13.02 -7.67 -3.37
N THR A 136 -12.52 -7.80 -4.60
CA THR A 136 -12.38 -9.09 -5.29
C THR A 136 -11.03 -9.21 -5.98
N TYR A 137 -10.41 -10.38 -5.91
CA TYR A 137 -9.07 -10.65 -6.43
C TYR A 137 -9.13 -11.33 -7.81
N HIS A 138 -8.30 -10.85 -8.74
CA HIS A 138 -8.20 -11.39 -10.10
C HIS A 138 -6.73 -11.46 -10.54
N GLU A 139 -6.40 -12.47 -11.33
CA GLU A 139 -5.11 -12.60 -12.00
C GLU A 139 -5.31 -12.78 -13.50
N TYR A 140 -4.48 -12.11 -14.30
CA TYR A 140 -4.50 -12.27 -15.76
C TYR A 140 -3.11 -12.10 -16.37
N GLN A 141 -2.89 -12.71 -17.54
CA GLN A 141 -1.61 -12.64 -18.25
C GLN A 141 -1.62 -11.49 -19.26
N VAL A 142 -0.57 -10.69 -19.29
CA VAL A 142 -0.33 -9.66 -20.31
C VAL A 142 0.98 -9.94 -21.04
N GLU A 143 1.07 -9.51 -22.30
CA GLU A 143 2.36 -9.49 -23.00
C GLU A 143 3.27 -8.47 -22.30
N ALA A 144 4.45 -8.89 -21.86
CA ALA A 144 5.42 -8.01 -21.22
C ALA A 144 6.05 -7.12 -22.28
N GLU A 145 5.89 -5.81 -22.13
CA GLU A 145 6.71 -4.83 -22.86
C GLU A 145 8.16 -4.91 -22.35
N ASP A 146 9.14 -4.67 -23.22
CA ASP A 146 10.57 -4.69 -22.88
C ASP A 146 10.99 -3.60 -21.86
N SER A 147 10.04 -2.76 -21.43
CA SER A 147 10.24 -1.78 -20.37
C SER A 147 10.27 -2.47 -19.00
N ILE A 148 11.47 -2.88 -18.59
CA ILE A 148 11.74 -3.32 -17.22
C ILE A 148 11.50 -2.11 -16.30
N THR A 149 10.30 -1.98 -15.74
CA THR A 149 10.08 -1.13 -14.57
C THR A 149 10.74 -1.82 -13.38
N PRO A 150 11.72 -1.22 -12.71
CA PRO A 150 12.35 -1.85 -11.56
C PRO A 150 11.30 -2.04 -10.46
N GLU A 151 11.01 -3.30 -10.12
CA GLU A 151 10.17 -3.65 -8.98
C GLU A 151 10.96 -3.36 -7.70
N ARG A 152 10.64 -2.23 -7.06
CA ARG A 152 11.18 -1.86 -5.74
C ARG A 152 10.27 -2.40 -4.64
N GLY A 153 10.83 -3.27 -3.80
CA GLY A 153 10.16 -3.84 -2.64
C GLY A 153 10.20 -2.93 -1.42
N GLU A 154 9.54 -3.36 -0.34
CA GLU A 154 9.43 -2.61 0.92
C GLU A 154 10.81 -2.26 1.52
N LYS A 155 11.76 -3.20 1.45
CA LYS A 155 13.11 -3.03 2.02
C LYS A 155 13.90 -1.94 1.30
N GLU A 156 13.88 -1.97 -0.04
CA GLU A 156 14.57 -0.99 -0.87
C GLU A 156 13.98 0.41 -0.68
N ILE A 157 12.65 0.51 -0.61
CA ILE A 157 11.96 1.78 -0.38
C ILE A 157 12.27 2.33 1.03
N GLY A 158 12.20 1.49 2.07
CA GLY A 158 12.50 1.90 3.43
C GLY A 158 13.95 2.38 3.61
N LEU A 159 14.92 1.65 3.05
CA LEU A 159 16.33 2.06 3.09
C LEU A 159 16.57 3.36 2.32
N GLU A 160 16.00 3.51 1.12
CA GLU A 160 16.13 4.75 0.36
C GLU A 160 15.53 5.95 1.11
N TYR A 161 14.37 5.76 1.74
CA TYR A 161 13.76 6.78 2.60
C TYR A 161 14.70 7.22 3.73
N LEU A 162 15.28 6.26 4.46
CA LEU A 162 16.21 6.54 5.56
C LEU A 162 17.48 7.23 5.07
N VAL A 163 18.06 6.78 3.95
CA VAL A 163 19.26 7.37 3.36
C VAL A 163 18.99 8.80 2.91
N LYS A 164 17.83 9.08 2.30
CA LYS A 164 17.45 10.45 1.91
C LYS A 164 17.26 11.36 3.12
N ARG A 165 16.73 10.83 4.22
CA ARG A 165 16.43 11.61 5.43
C ARG A 165 17.64 11.87 6.32
N TYR A 166 18.54 10.89 6.46
CA TYR A 166 19.63 10.92 7.44
C TYR A 166 21.04 10.84 6.82
N GLY A 167 21.15 10.57 5.53
CA GLY A 167 22.42 10.36 4.83
C GLY A 167 22.91 8.91 4.91
N LEU A 168 23.61 8.46 3.86
CA LEU A 168 24.07 7.07 3.74
C LEU A 168 25.01 6.65 4.87
N GLU A 169 25.98 7.50 5.22
CA GLU A 169 26.98 7.19 6.25
C GLU A 169 26.34 6.90 7.61
N GLU A 170 25.38 7.71 8.02
CA GLU A 170 24.72 7.56 9.32
C GLU A 170 23.82 6.32 9.37
N VAL A 171 23.12 6.02 8.27
CA VAL A 171 22.33 4.78 8.14
C VAL A 171 23.24 3.56 8.23
N VAL A 172 24.36 3.53 7.50
CA VAL A 172 25.32 2.42 7.53
C VAL A 172 25.90 2.23 8.94
N LYS A 173 26.28 3.33 9.60
CA LYS A 173 26.81 3.30 10.98
C LYS A 173 25.80 2.75 11.98
N SER A 174 24.53 3.16 11.85
CA SER A 174 23.43 2.69 12.70
C SER A 174 23.19 1.19 12.51
N VAL A 175 23.13 0.72 11.27
CA VAL A 175 22.99 -0.71 10.93
C VAL A 175 24.17 -1.53 11.46
N ALA A 176 25.41 -1.06 11.28
CA ALA A 176 26.61 -1.73 11.79
C ALA A 176 26.61 -1.82 13.32
N THR A 177 26.08 -0.81 14.01
CA THR A 177 25.96 -0.81 15.48
C THR A 177 24.91 -1.82 15.94
N MET A 178 23.78 -1.94 15.24
CA MET A 178 22.75 -2.94 15.52
C MET A 178 23.27 -4.36 15.29
N ALA A 179 23.98 -4.61 14.19
CA ALA A 179 24.55 -5.92 13.87
C ALA A 179 25.50 -6.43 14.97
N LYS A 180 26.25 -5.54 15.62
CA LYS A 180 27.12 -5.89 16.76
C LYS A 180 26.36 -6.21 18.06
N LYS A 181 25.12 -5.75 18.21
CA LYS A 181 24.26 -6.04 19.38
C LYS A 181 23.43 -7.31 19.21
N SER A 182 23.18 -7.71 17.97
CA SER A 182 22.40 -8.91 17.62
C SER A 182 23.26 -10.15 17.40
N ALA A 183 24.59 -10.02 17.46
CA ALA A 183 25.58 -11.09 17.46
C ALA A 183 26.05 -11.38 18.88
#